data_AF-A0A524ECF1-F1
#
_entry.id   AF-A0A524ECF1-F1
#
_cell.length_a   1.000
_cell.length_b   1.000
_cell.length_c   1.000
_cell.angle_alpha   90.00
_cell.angle_beta   90.00
_cell.angle_gamma   90.00
#
_symmetry.space_group_name_H-M   'P 1'
#
loop_
_entity.id
_entity.type
_entity.pdbx_description
1 polymer ?
#
loop_
_entity_poly.entity_id
_entity_poly.type
_entity_poly.pdbx_seq_one_letter_code
_entity_poly.pdbx_strand_id
1 'polypeptide(L)'
;MESSLTDISTNLSTNAPMKRFASIDFLRGLAIFIMIFLHIVGDVLDVDTLIADVNNIPLINIVALIVLPLLGGLAGLFLVASSISNMLSMQRNLERGKSVGQVVLKQVVGGIVLLFFAMMTEGLTGYHGSFGNLILNSNNPEITFNIEYAMRQWATFEAIHTIAWCVIINGIVQGLLSIRGGWKKPKCQMLIYVGLIVVVLVATPFVWKGTNNWITGTDGITGFPWGKFSDGATLSNPDLRTSEILSSRFLAVLMGIFLSPLAAPMEPIFPYLAVSFMGSIIGIAISQPKKALFKGFSKSILLTGLAMFITGAIGTVTEIVSVMSGVDAAGGDGLSAGIEFYRFISFHRHWFPDAPYIYADHITSVAWLWQVFITNGFSIMACMLLLYLVEFRGRGSSFAKRTGYIRRYGIIAFSNYNNQWLYYLPILILGKVGLHNMLWGETFLTILMTYGFFTIVLYLWGLVHYRFSFEWFMKSIGYILLPIRRINTLKDKKWWQKGDIDLKRTFHNADWINIVEESETYHKAKTDSRISMIFSILSLAIPIFFAFSLVTLSMSIRARKKEGVNKKNTIAVVFSIIGVVITVAFFVFAFAATSASIGFYL
;
A
#
# COMPACT_ATOMS: atom_id res chain seq x y z
N MET A 1 -10.17 35.48 29.31
CA MET A 1 -10.15 34.08 28.81
C MET A 1 -9.17 33.86 27.66
N GLU A 2 -8.50 34.90 27.14
CA GLU A 2 -7.44 34.80 26.12
C GLU A 2 -6.01 34.63 26.67
N SER A 3 -5.77 34.86 27.97
CA SER A 3 -4.40 34.84 28.53
C SER A 3 -3.90 33.47 29.05
N SER A 4 -4.71 32.40 29.03
CA SER A 4 -4.29 31.07 29.51
C SER A 4 -3.94 30.08 28.39
N LEU A 5 -4.05 30.48 27.12
CA LEU A 5 -3.65 29.66 25.96
C LEU A 5 -2.25 29.99 25.43
N THR A 6 -1.67 31.12 25.84
CA THR A 6 -0.33 31.56 25.42
C THR A 6 0.80 30.81 26.13
N ASP A 7 0.62 30.41 27.39
CA ASP A 7 1.69 29.81 28.21
C ASP A 7 1.96 28.31 27.96
N ILE A 8 1.09 27.60 27.24
CA ILE A 8 1.34 26.19 26.89
C ILE A 8 2.23 26.08 25.63
N SER A 9 2.39 27.17 24.86
CA SER A 9 3.09 27.14 23.57
C SER A 9 4.60 27.38 23.65
N THR A 10 5.14 27.83 24.79
CA THR A 10 6.50 28.38 24.89
C THR A 10 7.57 27.41 25.41
N ASN A 11 7.22 26.18 25.84
CA ASN A 11 8.18 25.22 26.39
C ASN A 11 8.22 23.84 25.69
N LEU A 12 7.77 23.75 24.43
CA LEU A 12 8.08 22.58 23.60
C LEU A 12 9.55 22.65 23.20
N SER A 13 10.42 22.04 24.02
CA SER A 13 11.84 21.93 23.69
C SER A 13 11.99 21.41 22.26
N THR A 14 12.81 22.09 21.47
CA THR A 14 13.07 21.76 20.07
C THR A 14 13.67 20.35 19.88
N ASN A 15 13.96 19.65 20.98
CA ASN A 15 14.61 18.35 21.04
C ASN A 15 13.67 17.21 21.48
N ALA A 16 12.42 17.49 21.86
CA ALA A 16 11.48 16.45 22.28
C ALA A 16 11.24 15.43 21.14
N PRO A 17 11.25 14.12 21.44
CA PRO A 17 11.01 13.08 20.44
C PRO A 17 9.71 13.35 19.70
N MET A 18 9.71 13.13 18.38
CA MET A 18 8.46 13.20 17.64
C MET A 18 7.59 12.02 18.08
N LYS A 19 6.47 12.31 18.75
CA LYS A 19 5.52 11.26 19.12
C LYS A 19 4.98 10.57 17.86
N ARG A 20 4.73 9.26 17.88
CA ARG A 20 4.37 8.44 16.69
C ARG A 20 3.00 7.77 16.86
N PHE A 21 2.36 7.44 15.74
CA PHE A 21 1.18 6.59 15.73
C PHE A 21 1.63 5.13 15.55
N ALA A 22 1.21 4.25 16.45
CA ALA A 22 1.62 2.85 16.44
C ALA A 22 0.95 2.09 15.29
N SER A 23 -0.30 2.42 14.98
CA SER A 23 -1.07 1.87 13.87
C SER A 23 -0.46 2.21 12.53
N ILE A 24 -0.06 3.47 12.30
CA ILE A 24 0.54 3.89 11.04
C ILE A 24 1.90 3.20 10.81
N ASP A 25 2.73 3.08 11.85
CA ASP A 25 3.97 2.30 11.77
C ASP A 25 3.69 0.82 11.44
N PHE A 26 2.66 0.25 12.06
CA PHE A 26 2.27 -1.14 11.82
C PHE A 26 1.71 -1.35 10.41
N LEU A 27 0.84 -0.47 9.91
CA LEU A 27 0.27 -0.59 8.55
C LEU A 27 1.35 -0.54 7.49
N ARG A 28 2.34 0.34 7.65
CA ARG A 28 3.50 0.38 6.75
C ARG A 28 4.29 -0.92 6.79
N GLY A 29 4.55 -1.46 7.97
CA GLY A 29 5.25 -2.74 8.11
C GLY A 29 4.44 -3.92 7.58
N LEU A 30 3.14 -3.92 7.82
CA LEU A 30 2.21 -4.94 7.34
C LEU A 30 2.10 -4.92 5.82
N ALA A 31 2.05 -3.73 5.20
CA ALA A 31 2.02 -3.60 3.74
C ALA A 31 3.26 -4.22 3.10
N ILE A 32 4.46 -3.90 3.60
CA ILE A 32 5.70 -4.52 3.10
C ILE A 32 5.74 -6.02 3.37
N PHE A 33 5.32 -6.46 4.55
CA PHE A 33 5.26 -7.88 4.90
C PHE A 33 4.35 -8.63 3.91
N ILE A 34 3.09 -8.20 3.79
CA ILE A 34 2.12 -8.81 2.87
C ILE A 34 2.62 -8.76 1.42
N MET A 35 3.21 -7.66 0.99
CA MET A 35 3.74 -7.53 -0.37
C MET A 35 4.86 -8.54 -0.65
N ILE A 36 5.81 -8.75 0.26
CA ILE A 36 6.84 -9.81 0.10
C ILE A 36 6.17 -11.18 -0.07
N PHE A 37 5.18 -11.50 0.76
CA PHE A 37 4.41 -12.74 0.62
C PHE A 37 3.74 -12.87 -0.75
N LEU A 38 3.09 -11.80 -1.22
CA LEU A 38 2.36 -11.80 -2.48
C LEU A 38 3.28 -11.83 -3.71
N HIS A 39 4.43 -11.17 -3.66
CA HIS A 39 5.41 -11.25 -4.74
C HIS A 39 5.98 -12.66 -4.86
N ILE A 40 6.25 -13.34 -3.74
CA ILE A 40 6.64 -14.76 -3.80
C ILE A 40 5.53 -15.58 -4.42
N VAL A 41 4.28 -15.45 -3.96
CA VAL A 41 3.17 -16.22 -4.55
C VAL A 41 3.00 -15.91 -6.04
N GLY A 42 3.01 -14.63 -6.43
CA GLY A 42 2.84 -14.22 -7.82
C GLY A 42 3.97 -14.69 -8.74
N ASP A 43 5.19 -14.74 -8.23
CA ASP A 43 6.35 -15.16 -9.01
C ASP A 43 6.46 -16.68 -9.11
N VAL A 44 6.25 -17.42 -8.00
CA VAL A 44 6.55 -18.87 -7.95
C VAL A 44 5.37 -19.82 -8.09
N LEU A 45 4.17 -19.41 -7.70
CA LEU A 45 3.02 -20.31 -7.75
C LEU A 45 2.64 -20.59 -9.21
N ASP A 46 2.51 -21.87 -9.56
CA ASP A 46 2.02 -22.30 -10.85
C ASP A 46 0.49 -22.14 -10.94
N VAL A 47 0.07 -20.90 -11.15
CA VAL A 47 -1.34 -20.53 -11.27
C VAL A 47 -1.98 -21.17 -12.48
N ASP A 48 -1.25 -21.34 -13.59
CA ASP A 48 -1.82 -21.86 -14.83
C ASP A 48 -2.15 -23.35 -14.70
N THR A 49 -1.28 -24.14 -14.05
CA THR A 49 -1.60 -25.52 -13.69
C THR A 49 -2.81 -25.61 -12.75
N LEU A 50 -2.91 -24.70 -11.76
CA LEU A 50 -4.07 -24.66 -10.86
C LEU A 50 -5.37 -24.31 -11.56
N ILE A 51 -5.33 -23.41 -12.56
CA ILE A 51 -6.50 -23.04 -13.36
C ILE A 51 -6.88 -24.19 -14.30
N ALA A 52 -5.91 -24.83 -14.95
CA ALA A 52 -6.17 -25.98 -15.83
C ALA A 52 -6.84 -27.15 -15.11
N ASP A 53 -6.60 -27.30 -13.80
CA ASP A 53 -7.22 -28.32 -12.94
C ASP A 53 -8.23 -27.74 -11.94
N VAL A 54 -8.82 -26.57 -12.24
CA VAL A 54 -9.70 -25.83 -11.31
C VAL A 54 -10.86 -26.68 -10.76
N ASN A 55 -11.29 -27.67 -11.54
CA ASN A 55 -12.37 -28.59 -11.16
C ASN A 55 -12.00 -29.59 -10.07
N ASN A 56 -10.74 -29.96 -9.98
CA ASN A 56 -10.27 -31.03 -9.09
C ASN A 56 -9.39 -30.51 -7.95
N ILE A 57 -8.99 -29.24 -7.97
CA ILE A 57 -8.30 -28.64 -6.83
C ILE A 57 -9.26 -28.38 -5.65
N PRO A 58 -8.74 -28.41 -4.40
CA PRO A 58 -9.51 -28.00 -3.24
C PRO A 58 -10.06 -26.58 -3.37
N LEU A 59 -11.30 -26.33 -2.96
CA LEU A 59 -11.96 -25.02 -3.06
C LEU A 59 -11.17 -23.90 -2.38
N ILE A 60 -10.37 -24.19 -1.36
CA ILE A 60 -9.50 -23.21 -0.71
C ILE A 60 -8.48 -22.59 -1.68
N ASN A 61 -8.04 -23.34 -2.69
CA ASN A 61 -7.14 -22.83 -3.72
C ASN A 61 -7.90 -21.83 -4.62
N ILE A 62 -9.16 -22.11 -4.97
CA ILE A 62 -10.01 -21.17 -5.71
C ILE A 62 -10.22 -19.89 -4.90
N VAL A 63 -10.50 -20.01 -3.59
CA VAL A 63 -10.60 -18.85 -2.69
C VAL A 63 -9.29 -18.07 -2.66
N ALA A 64 -8.14 -18.74 -2.64
CA ALA A 64 -6.83 -18.09 -2.70
C ALA A 64 -6.61 -17.35 -4.03
N LEU A 65 -6.99 -17.94 -5.18
CA LEU A 65 -6.93 -17.31 -6.50
C LEU A 65 -7.83 -16.07 -6.60
N ILE A 66 -8.88 -15.97 -5.78
CA ILE A 66 -9.71 -14.75 -5.69
C ILE A 66 -9.11 -13.74 -4.69
N VAL A 67 -8.72 -14.18 -3.51
CA VAL A 67 -8.31 -13.24 -2.44
C VAL A 67 -6.93 -12.65 -2.69
N LEU A 68 -5.98 -13.45 -3.18
CA LEU A 68 -4.58 -13.03 -3.28
C LEU A 68 -4.34 -11.93 -4.33
N PRO A 69 -4.94 -11.96 -5.54
CA PRO A 69 -4.84 -10.84 -6.46
C PRO A 69 -5.39 -9.54 -5.85
N LEU A 70 -6.54 -9.60 -5.16
CA LEU A 70 -7.08 -8.42 -4.46
C LEU A 70 -6.09 -7.87 -3.43
N LEU A 71 -5.45 -8.74 -2.65
CA LEU A 71 -4.42 -8.33 -1.71
C LEU A 71 -3.19 -7.73 -2.44
N GLY A 72 -2.87 -8.21 -3.64
CA GLY A 72 -1.85 -7.66 -4.53
C GLY A 72 -2.17 -6.24 -5.00
N GLY A 73 -3.45 -5.95 -5.23
CA GLY A 73 -3.93 -4.60 -5.56
C GLY A 73 -3.94 -3.60 -4.39
N LEU A 74 -3.47 -3.96 -3.19
CA LEU A 74 -3.55 -3.10 -1.99
C LEU A 74 -2.38 -2.12 -1.83
N ALA A 75 -1.66 -1.76 -2.88
CA ALA A 75 -0.66 -0.68 -2.80
C ALA A 75 -1.26 0.65 -2.32
N GLY A 76 -2.55 0.87 -2.58
CA GLY A 76 -3.35 1.94 -1.99
C GLY A 76 -3.26 2.01 -0.46
N LEU A 77 -3.15 0.88 0.25
CA LEU A 77 -2.98 0.84 1.70
C LEU A 77 -1.66 1.48 2.13
N PHE A 78 -0.58 1.15 1.43
CA PHE A 78 0.73 1.73 1.70
C PHE A 78 0.74 3.23 1.38
N LEU A 79 0.09 3.64 0.30
CA LEU A 79 -0.06 5.04 -0.08
C LEU A 79 -0.88 5.84 0.94
N VAL A 80 -2.03 5.33 1.41
CA VAL A 80 -2.85 5.97 2.45
C VAL A 80 -2.04 6.15 3.73
N ALA A 81 -1.40 5.09 4.23
CA ALA A 81 -0.59 5.15 5.46
C ALA A 81 0.59 6.13 5.33
N SER A 82 1.25 6.14 4.18
CA SER A 82 2.35 7.06 3.87
C SER A 82 1.86 8.52 3.79
N SER A 83 0.71 8.75 3.18
CA SER A 83 0.10 10.09 3.04
C SER A 83 -0.35 10.66 4.39
N ILE A 84 -0.94 9.83 5.26
CA ILE A 84 -1.25 10.20 6.66
C ILE A 84 0.03 10.60 7.40
N SER A 85 1.07 9.77 7.32
CA SER A 85 2.35 10.03 7.98
C SER A 85 3.01 11.33 7.48
N ASN A 86 2.98 11.56 6.17
CA ASN A 86 3.50 12.77 5.53
C ASN A 86 2.75 14.01 6.03
N MET A 87 1.41 13.98 6.00
CA MET A 87 0.58 15.10 6.42
C MET A 87 0.75 15.42 7.91
N LEU A 88 0.80 14.40 8.77
CA LEU A 88 1.15 14.55 10.19
C LEU A 88 2.50 15.23 10.38
N SER A 89 3.49 14.88 9.56
CA SER A 89 4.82 15.51 9.60
C SER A 89 4.75 16.99 9.22
N MET A 90 3.94 17.34 8.22
CA MET A 90 3.76 18.74 7.78
C MET A 90 3.07 19.57 8.86
N GLN A 91 1.92 19.12 9.36
CA GLN A 91 1.15 19.82 10.40
C GLN A 91 2.00 20.11 11.63
N ARG A 92 2.76 19.13 12.12
CA ARG A 92 3.64 19.33 13.28
C ARG A 92 4.79 20.29 13.05
N ASN A 93 5.35 20.34 11.84
CA ASN A 93 6.41 21.31 11.56
C ASN A 93 5.82 22.73 11.57
N LEU A 94 4.62 22.91 11.01
CA LEU A 94 3.89 24.18 11.03
C LEU A 94 3.52 24.60 12.46
N GLU A 95 3.03 23.67 13.28
CA GLU A 95 2.75 23.88 14.71
C GLU A 95 3.99 24.28 15.50
N ARG A 96 5.17 23.74 15.13
CA ARG A 96 6.48 24.12 15.70
C ARG A 96 7.03 25.44 15.17
N GLY A 97 6.22 26.22 14.46
CA GLY A 97 6.59 27.53 13.92
C GLY A 97 7.56 27.47 12.74
N LYS A 98 7.74 26.32 12.08
CA LYS A 98 8.56 26.25 10.85
C LYS A 98 7.82 26.97 9.73
N SER A 99 8.57 27.70 8.90
CA SER A 99 7.96 28.43 7.79
C SER A 99 7.37 27.47 6.76
N VAL A 100 6.29 27.91 6.09
CA VAL A 100 5.63 27.12 5.04
C VAL A 100 6.63 26.67 3.98
N GLY A 101 7.49 27.58 3.50
CA GLY A 101 8.52 27.27 2.51
C GLY A 101 9.50 26.19 2.96
N GLN A 102 9.91 26.18 4.23
CA GLN A 102 10.78 25.11 4.76
C GLN A 102 10.07 23.75 4.79
N VAL A 103 8.77 23.73 5.09
CA VAL A 103 7.96 22.50 5.08
C VAL A 103 7.78 21.99 3.66
N VAL A 104 7.44 22.86 2.71
CA VAL A 104 7.33 22.51 1.28
C VAL A 104 8.66 21.97 0.76
N LEU A 105 9.75 22.70 0.97
CA LEU A 105 11.09 22.28 0.52
C LEU A 105 11.47 20.90 1.07
N LYS A 106 11.18 20.64 2.36
CA LYS A 106 11.41 19.33 2.98
C LYS A 106 10.67 18.20 2.26
N GLN A 107 9.43 18.42 1.85
CA GLN A 107 8.62 17.39 1.19
C GLN A 107 8.97 17.24 -0.28
N VAL A 108 9.19 18.33 -1.00
CA VAL A 108 9.58 18.29 -2.42
C VAL A 108 10.94 17.60 -2.56
N VAL A 109 11.97 18.05 -1.82
CA VAL A 109 13.30 17.41 -1.87
C VAL A 109 13.24 15.99 -1.32
N GLY A 110 12.50 15.75 -0.23
CA GLY A 110 12.34 14.41 0.32
C GLY A 110 11.69 13.44 -0.67
N GLY A 111 10.68 13.91 -1.40
CA GLY A 111 10.00 13.15 -2.45
C GLY A 111 10.88 12.95 -3.69
N ILE A 112 11.67 13.94 -4.11
CA ILE A 112 12.63 13.80 -5.22
C ILE A 112 13.70 12.76 -4.87
N VAL A 113 14.25 12.82 -3.65
CA VAL A 113 15.22 11.82 -3.19
C VAL A 113 14.57 10.43 -3.16
N LEU A 114 13.33 10.32 -2.67
CA LEU A 114 12.60 9.06 -2.68
C LEU A 114 12.37 8.53 -4.09
N LEU A 115 11.97 9.39 -5.04
CA LEU A 115 11.77 9.05 -6.44
C LEU A 115 13.07 8.52 -7.07
N PHE A 116 14.20 9.17 -6.79
CA PHE A 116 15.51 8.70 -7.22
C PHE A 116 15.85 7.30 -6.70
N PHE A 117 15.61 7.03 -5.42
CA PHE A 117 15.82 5.69 -4.87
C PHE A 117 14.86 4.66 -5.45
N ALA A 118 13.61 5.03 -5.76
CA ALA A 118 12.65 4.16 -6.42
C ALA A 118 13.17 3.72 -7.80
N MET A 119 13.60 4.67 -8.63
CA MET A 119 14.15 4.38 -9.95
C MET A 119 15.43 3.53 -9.86
N MET A 120 16.27 3.80 -8.85
CA MET A 120 17.47 3.01 -8.59
C MET A 120 17.14 1.58 -8.14
N THR A 121 16.09 1.40 -7.35
CA THR A 121 15.58 0.07 -7.00
C THR A 121 15.17 -0.66 -8.27
N GLU A 122 14.27 -0.12 -9.06
CA GLU A 122 13.80 -0.85 -10.24
C GLU A 122 14.93 -1.08 -11.25
N GLY A 123 15.79 -0.09 -11.49
CA GLY A 123 16.89 -0.23 -12.45
C GLY A 123 17.98 -1.22 -12.03
N LEU A 124 18.42 -1.12 -10.77
CA LEU A 124 19.68 -1.73 -10.34
C LEU A 124 19.51 -2.77 -9.24
N THR A 125 18.97 -2.38 -8.08
CA THR A 125 19.14 -3.12 -6.83
C THR A 125 17.92 -3.92 -6.38
N GLY A 126 16.78 -3.70 -7.01
CA GLY A 126 15.51 -4.39 -6.77
C GLY A 126 15.48 -5.81 -7.30
N TYR A 127 14.40 -6.52 -7.01
CA TYR A 127 14.21 -7.91 -7.43
C TYR A 127 14.02 -8.05 -8.94
N HIS A 128 13.28 -7.13 -9.56
CA HIS A 128 13.26 -6.99 -11.03
C HIS A 128 14.43 -6.18 -11.59
N GLY A 129 15.27 -5.57 -10.73
CA GLY A 129 16.43 -4.82 -11.16
C GLY A 129 17.55 -5.70 -11.68
N SER A 130 18.57 -5.07 -12.26
CA SER A 130 19.68 -5.77 -12.91
C SER A 130 20.39 -6.76 -11.98
N PHE A 131 20.52 -6.42 -10.70
CA PHE A 131 21.11 -7.30 -9.69
C PHE A 131 20.20 -8.49 -9.34
N GLY A 132 18.91 -8.24 -9.12
CA GLY A 132 17.95 -9.33 -8.87
C GLY A 132 17.87 -10.29 -10.05
N ASN A 133 17.84 -9.77 -11.28
CA ASN A 133 17.84 -10.55 -12.51
C ASN A 133 19.12 -11.40 -12.66
N LEU A 134 20.28 -10.88 -12.25
CA LEU A 134 21.54 -11.64 -12.25
C LEU A 134 21.49 -12.81 -11.26
N ILE A 135 20.95 -12.60 -10.05
CA ILE A 135 20.82 -13.66 -9.04
C ILE A 135 19.86 -14.74 -9.54
N LEU A 136 18.69 -14.31 -10.02
CA LEU A 136 17.63 -15.21 -10.47
C LEU A 136 18.10 -16.14 -11.58
N ASN A 137 18.91 -15.61 -12.51
CA ASN A 137 19.42 -16.35 -13.65
C ASN A 137 20.90 -16.74 -13.51
N SER A 138 21.37 -16.91 -12.28
CA SER A 138 22.78 -17.21 -11.99
C SER A 138 23.29 -18.53 -12.59
N ASN A 139 22.39 -19.41 -13.04
CA ASN A 139 22.71 -20.63 -13.78
C ASN A 139 22.95 -20.41 -15.28
N ASN A 140 22.58 -19.25 -15.82
CA ASN A 140 22.75 -18.92 -17.23
C ASN A 140 24.02 -18.07 -17.39
N PRO A 141 25.13 -18.63 -17.91
CA PRO A 141 26.39 -17.91 -18.05
C PRO A 141 26.33 -16.76 -19.08
N GLU A 142 25.31 -16.73 -19.94
CA GLU A 142 25.12 -15.64 -20.91
C GLU A 142 24.50 -14.39 -20.27
N ILE A 143 23.87 -14.53 -19.10
CA ILE A 143 23.24 -13.40 -18.41
C ILE A 143 24.31 -12.62 -17.65
N THR A 144 24.77 -11.57 -18.32
CA THR A 144 25.66 -10.55 -17.76
C THR A 144 24.89 -9.32 -17.33
N PHE A 145 25.52 -8.44 -16.54
CA PHE A 145 24.95 -7.14 -16.20
C PHE A 145 24.64 -6.34 -17.47
N ASN A 146 23.36 -6.12 -17.74
CA ASN A 146 22.88 -5.44 -18.94
C ASN A 146 22.40 -4.02 -18.59
N ILE A 147 23.17 -3.01 -19.02
CA ILE A 147 22.85 -1.60 -18.78
C ILE A 147 21.55 -1.16 -19.49
N GLU A 148 21.21 -1.76 -20.63
CA GLU A 148 19.96 -1.47 -21.33
C GLU A 148 18.75 -1.98 -20.53
N TYR A 149 18.87 -3.18 -19.96
CA TYR A 149 17.88 -3.71 -19.02
C TYR A 149 17.74 -2.79 -17.79
N ALA A 150 18.86 -2.36 -17.22
CA ALA A 150 18.87 -1.42 -16.10
C ALA A 150 18.16 -0.12 -16.40
N MET A 151 18.44 0.48 -17.56
CA MET A 151 17.85 1.76 -17.98
C MET A 151 16.37 1.63 -18.33
N ARG A 152 15.96 0.49 -18.89
CA ARG A 152 14.54 0.19 -19.11
C ARG A 152 13.81 0.09 -17.77
N GLN A 153 14.37 -0.67 -16.83
CA GLN A 153 13.75 -0.85 -15.52
C GLN A 153 13.78 0.43 -14.67
N TRP A 154 14.79 1.28 -14.84
CA TRP A 154 14.87 2.59 -14.19
C TRP A 154 13.64 3.46 -14.45
N ALA A 155 13.00 3.30 -15.61
CA ALA A 155 11.82 4.06 -16.01
C ALA A 155 10.49 3.30 -15.76
N THR A 156 10.56 2.09 -15.20
CA THR A 156 9.39 1.36 -14.68
C THR A 156 8.75 2.14 -13.54
N PHE A 157 7.44 2.04 -13.43
CA PHE A 157 6.67 2.84 -12.48
C PHE A 157 5.80 1.99 -11.58
N GLU A 158 6.33 1.81 -10.38
CA GLU A 158 5.74 1.03 -9.29
C GLU A 158 5.20 1.93 -8.16
N ALA A 159 4.54 1.30 -7.17
CA ALA A 159 3.94 1.95 -6.00
C ALA A 159 4.81 2.99 -5.29
N ILE A 160 6.13 2.77 -5.19
CA ILE A 160 7.03 3.72 -4.53
C ILE A 160 7.14 5.03 -5.31
N HIS A 161 7.14 4.98 -6.64
CA HIS A 161 7.16 6.16 -7.49
C HIS A 161 5.90 6.98 -7.26
N THR A 162 4.74 6.31 -7.23
CA THR A 162 3.44 6.91 -6.91
C THR A 162 3.47 7.59 -5.55
N ILE A 163 4.01 6.95 -4.52
CA ILE A 163 4.20 7.54 -3.19
C ILE A 163 5.12 8.76 -3.24
N ALA A 164 6.24 8.68 -3.94
CA ALA A 164 7.20 9.77 -4.06
C ALA A 164 6.55 11.01 -4.69
N TRP A 165 5.88 10.84 -5.83
CA TRP A 165 5.14 11.90 -6.49
C TRP A 165 4.01 12.46 -5.64
N CYS A 166 3.25 11.59 -4.98
CA CYS A 166 2.20 12.01 -4.05
C CYS A 166 2.77 12.83 -2.87
N VAL A 167 3.97 12.51 -2.36
CA VAL A 167 4.64 13.30 -1.32
C VAL A 167 5.01 14.69 -1.84
N ILE A 168 5.53 14.79 -3.08
CA ILE A 168 5.87 16.06 -3.73
C ILE A 168 4.60 16.91 -3.90
N ILE A 169 3.58 16.35 -4.54
CA ILE A 169 2.34 17.07 -4.87
C ILE A 169 1.60 17.49 -3.59
N ASN A 170 1.45 16.60 -2.60
CA ASN A 170 0.86 16.97 -1.32
C ASN A 170 1.67 18.03 -0.58
N GLY A 171 3.00 17.98 -0.67
CA GLY A 171 3.88 18.99 -0.10
C GLY A 171 3.59 20.37 -0.67
N ILE A 172 3.44 20.47 -2.00
CA ILE A 172 3.11 21.71 -2.71
C ILE A 172 1.68 22.17 -2.35
N VAL A 173 0.68 21.29 -2.49
CA VAL A 173 -0.73 21.60 -2.20
C VAL A 173 -0.89 22.07 -0.75
N GLN A 174 -0.39 21.31 0.22
CA GLN A 174 -0.47 21.70 1.62
C GLN A 174 0.31 22.99 1.91
N GLY A 175 1.43 23.19 1.21
CA GLY A 175 2.17 24.45 1.24
C GLY A 175 1.30 25.63 0.88
N LEU A 176 0.65 25.58 -0.27
CA LEU A 176 -0.28 26.62 -0.75
C LEU A 176 -1.42 26.85 0.23
N LEU A 177 -2.03 25.78 0.75
CA LEU A 177 -3.09 25.87 1.76
C LEU A 177 -2.62 26.41 3.11
N SER A 178 -1.32 26.35 3.40
CA SER A 178 -0.73 26.82 4.65
C SER A 178 -0.32 28.29 4.60
N ILE A 179 -0.30 28.91 3.41
CA ILE A 179 -0.03 30.35 3.22
C ILE A 179 -1.01 31.16 4.09
N ARG A 180 -0.51 32.27 4.65
CA ARG A 180 -1.29 33.17 5.54
C ARG A 180 -1.97 32.44 6.72
N GLY A 181 -1.37 31.35 7.19
CA GLY A 181 -1.88 30.59 8.34
C GLY A 181 -3.10 29.72 8.05
N GLY A 182 -3.38 29.41 6.77
CA GLY A 182 -4.51 28.54 6.40
C GLY A 182 -4.45 27.14 7.01
N TRP A 183 -3.26 26.67 7.42
CA TRP A 183 -3.07 25.41 8.14
C TRP A 183 -3.86 25.35 9.47
N LYS A 184 -4.18 26.50 10.08
CA LYS A 184 -5.01 26.61 11.29
C LYS A 184 -6.52 26.41 11.02
N LYS A 185 -6.92 26.28 9.75
CA LYS A 185 -8.31 26.08 9.31
C LYS A 185 -8.50 24.65 8.76
N PRO A 186 -8.44 23.60 9.60
CA PRO A 186 -8.42 22.20 9.15
C PRO A 186 -9.67 21.81 8.35
N LYS A 187 -10.84 22.36 8.71
CA LYS A 187 -12.10 22.11 7.99
C LYS A 187 -12.03 22.56 6.53
N CYS A 188 -11.49 23.75 6.30
CA CYS A 188 -11.32 24.32 4.97
C CYS A 188 -10.30 23.52 4.15
N GLN A 189 -9.17 23.14 4.74
CA GLN A 189 -8.18 22.28 4.07
C GLN A 189 -8.81 20.95 3.65
N MET A 190 -9.50 20.26 4.55
CA MET A 190 -10.15 18.98 4.23
C MET A 190 -11.19 19.12 3.12
N LEU A 191 -12.00 20.19 3.12
CA LEU A 191 -12.95 20.45 2.03
C LEU A 191 -12.24 20.68 0.70
N ILE A 192 -11.12 21.40 0.68
CA ILE A 192 -10.33 21.59 -0.55
C ILE A 192 -9.76 20.26 -1.03
N TYR A 193 -9.22 19.43 -0.14
CA TYR A 193 -8.78 18.08 -0.50
C TYR A 193 -9.91 17.20 -1.05
N VAL A 194 -11.14 17.30 -0.51
CA VAL A 194 -12.32 16.63 -1.08
C VAL A 194 -12.60 17.12 -2.51
N GLY A 195 -12.55 18.43 -2.75
CA GLY A 195 -12.67 18.99 -4.10
C GLY A 195 -11.60 18.46 -5.05
N LEU A 196 -10.34 18.43 -4.59
CA LEU A 196 -9.22 17.91 -5.37
C LEU A 196 -9.33 16.41 -5.68
N ILE A 197 -9.90 15.60 -4.77
CA ILE A 197 -10.22 14.19 -5.05
C ILE A 197 -11.17 14.08 -6.24
N VAL A 198 -12.25 14.87 -6.25
CA VAL A 198 -13.22 14.88 -7.35
C VAL A 198 -12.55 15.33 -8.64
N VAL A 199 -11.73 16.39 -8.61
CA VAL A 199 -10.99 16.85 -9.79
C VAL A 199 -10.07 15.76 -10.34
N VAL A 200 -9.29 15.07 -9.50
CA VAL A 200 -8.40 14.00 -9.94
C VAL A 200 -9.19 12.87 -10.59
N LEU A 201 -10.25 12.38 -9.96
CA LEU A 201 -11.06 11.29 -10.49
C LEU A 201 -11.73 11.64 -11.83
N VAL A 202 -12.27 12.86 -11.96
CA VAL A 202 -12.86 13.33 -13.22
C VAL A 202 -11.78 13.50 -14.29
N ALA A 203 -10.60 13.99 -13.93
CA ALA A 203 -9.49 14.23 -14.86
C ALA A 203 -8.82 12.93 -15.36
N THR A 204 -8.82 11.84 -14.56
CA THR A 204 -8.16 10.57 -14.89
C THR A 204 -8.39 10.09 -16.33
N PRO A 205 -9.62 9.89 -16.82
CA PRO A 205 -9.84 9.40 -18.19
C PRO A 205 -9.36 10.38 -19.26
N PHE A 206 -9.38 11.69 -19.01
CA PHE A 206 -8.86 12.69 -19.95
C PHE A 206 -7.33 12.69 -19.98
N VAL A 207 -6.70 12.54 -18.81
CA VAL A 207 -5.24 12.42 -18.71
C VAL A 207 -4.78 11.16 -19.43
N TRP A 208 -5.44 10.01 -19.20
CA TRP A 208 -5.07 8.77 -19.87
C TRP A 208 -5.28 8.82 -21.37
N LYS A 209 -6.45 9.24 -21.86
CA LYS A 209 -6.69 9.39 -23.31
C LYS A 209 -5.74 10.41 -23.93
N GLY A 210 -5.53 11.55 -23.30
CA GLY A 210 -4.61 12.58 -23.79
C GLY A 210 -3.17 12.09 -23.84
N THR A 211 -2.75 11.36 -22.80
CA THR A 211 -1.44 10.72 -22.74
C THR A 211 -1.35 9.63 -23.81
N ASN A 212 -2.35 8.78 -23.97
CA ASN A 212 -2.42 7.73 -24.99
C ASN A 212 -2.33 8.29 -26.40
N ASN A 213 -3.10 9.33 -26.74
CA ASN A 213 -3.08 9.99 -28.05
C ASN A 213 -1.73 10.63 -28.35
N TRP A 214 -1.06 11.16 -27.33
CA TRP A 214 0.27 11.72 -27.48
C TRP A 214 1.35 10.63 -27.58
N ILE A 215 1.13 9.50 -26.89
CA ILE A 215 1.95 8.29 -26.88
C ILE A 215 1.88 7.54 -28.21
N THR A 216 0.70 7.32 -28.80
CA THR A 216 0.49 6.40 -29.95
C THR A 216 1.06 6.86 -31.30
N GLY A 217 1.66 8.06 -31.37
CA GLY A 217 2.24 8.57 -32.61
C GLY A 217 1.22 8.71 -33.74
N THR A 218 1.66 9.19 -34.90
CA THR A 218 0.82 9.30 -36.10
C THR A 218 0.66 7.99 -36.87
N ASP A 219 1.41 6.95 -36.52
CA ASP A 219 1.42 5.66 -37.22
C ASP A 219 0.54 4.57 -36.56
N GLY A 220 -0.07 4.86 -35.41
CA GLY A 220 -0.92 3.93 -34.66
C GLY A 220 -0.17 2.76 -33.98
N ILE A 221 1.15 2.71 -34.14
CA ILE A 221 2.02 1.60 -33.73
C ILE A 221 3.04 2.06 -32.69
N THR A 222 3.61 3.27 -32.80
CA THR A 222 4.62 3.76 -31.87
C THR A 222 3.98 4.39 -30.63
N GLY A 223 3.95 3.66 -29.51
CA GLY A 223 3.44 4.11 -28.21
C GLY A 223 4.44 4.87 -27.33
N PHE A 224 5.30 5.73 -27.87
CA PHE A 224 6.45 6.27 -27.14
C PHE A 224 6.08 6.94 -25.78
N PRO A 225 6.83 6.69 -24.68
CA PRO A 225 8.02 5.84 -24.57
C PRO A 225 7.72 4.35 -24.38
N TRP A 226 6.47 3.88 -24.38
CA TRP A 226 6.10 2.47 -24.18
C TRP A 226 5.78 1.74 -25.49
N GLY A 227 6.51 0.68 -25.76
CA GLY A 227 6.18 -0.19 -26.89
C GLY A 227 4.84 -0.89 -26.68
N LYS A 228 4.39 -1.57 -27.74
CA LYS A 228 3.36 -2.60 -27.65
C LYS A 228 4.03 -3.97 -27.81
N PHE A 229 3.55 -4.98 -27.10
CA PHE A 229 3.80 -6.38 -27.41
C PHE A 229 3.17 -6.75 -28.77
N SER A 230 3.51 -7.92 -29.32
CA SER A 230 2.96 -8.39 -30.60
C SER A 230 1.45 -8.62 -30.58
N ASP A 231 0.88 -8.84 -29.39
CA ASP A 231 -0.56 -8.93 -29.13
C ASP A 231 -1.24 -7.57 -28.99
N GLY A 232 -0.49 -6.47 -29.09
CA GLY A 232 -0.95 -5.11 -28.95
C GLY A 232 -0.81 -4.51 -27.56
N ALA A 233 -0.54 -5.30 -26.51
CA ALA A 233 -0.53 -4.84 -25.12
C ALA A 233 0.59 -3.82 -24.85
N THR A 234 0.28 -2.74 -24.13
CA THR A 234 1.28 -1.72 -23.77
C THR A 234 2.31 -2.32 -22.81
N LEU A 235 3.60 -2.14 -23.12
CA LEU A 235 4.67 -2.54 -22.22
C LEU A 235 4.54 -1.81 -20.88
N SER A 236 4.79 -2.51 -19.77
CA SER A 236 4.91 -1.89 -18.44
C SER A 236 6.08 -0.92 -18.35
N ASN A 237 7.11 -1.13 -19.18
CA ASN A 237 8.37 -0.41 -19.16
C ASN A 237 8.59 0.29 -20.49
N PRO A 238 9.31 1.43 -20.51
CA PRO A 238 9.67 2.08 -21.76
C PRO A 238 10.37 1.16 -22.75
N ASP A 239 9.95 1.20 -24.02
CA ASP A 239 10.64 0.50 -25.10
C ASP A 239 11.79 1.35 -25.61
N LEU A 240 13.01 0.92 -25.27
CA LEU A 240 14.22 1.57 -25.76
C LEU A 240 14.51 1.21 -27.23
N ARG A 241 13.84 0.19 -27.79
CA ARG A 241 14.05 -0.31 -29.17
C ARG A 241 13.38 0.58 -30.22
N THR A 242 12.22 1.16 -29.91
CA THR A 242 11.42 1.96 -30.87
C THR A 242 11.86 3.43 -30.96
N SER A 243 12.90 3.84 -30.23
CA SER A 243 13.36 5.23 -30.15
C SER A 243 14.15 5.73 -31.38
N GLU A 244 13.86 5.24 -32.60
CA GLU A 244 14.48 5.77 -33.82
C GLU A 244 14.09 7.24 -34.09
N ILE A 245 12.91 7.67 -33.61
CA ILE A 245 12.37 9.03 -33.79
C ILE A 245 13.03 10.07 -32.87
N LEU A 246 13.68 9.64 -31.77
CA LEU A 246 14.41 10.51 -30.85
C LEU A 246 15.81 9.96 -30.68
N SER A 247 16.81 10.66 -31.24
CA SER A 247 18.22 10.27 -31.35
C SER A 247 18.98 9.93 -30.04
N SER A 248 18.32 9.69 -28.91
CA SER A 248 18.93 9.07 -27.74
C SER A 248 17.95 8.22 -26.92
N ARG A 249 18.26 6.93 -26.72
CA ARG A 249 17.58 6.01 -25.77
C ARG A 249 17.45 6.61 -24.37
N PHE A 250 18.40 7.48 -23.99
CA PHE A 250 18.41 8.22 -22.74
C PHE A 250 17.22 9.19 -22.62
N LEU A 251 16.81 9.86 -23.70
CA LEU A 251 15.69 10.79 -23.67
C LEU A 251 14.36 10.06 -23.43
N ALA A 252 14.20 8.84 -23.94
CA ALA A 252 13.03 8.00 -23.65
C ALA A 252 12.90 7.68 -22.16
N VAL A 253 14.02 7.30 -21.52
CA VAL A 253 14.08 7.10 -20.06
C VAL A 253 13.74 8.39 -19.32
N LEU A 254 14.32 9.53 -19.72
CA LEU A 254 14.08 10.82 -19.09
C LEU A 254 12.61 11.26 -19.21
N MET A 255 11.99 11.05 -20.37
CA MET A 255 10.57 11.32 -20.58
C MET A 255 9.69 10.39 -19.75
N GLY A 256 10.05 9.10 -19.64
CA GLY A 256 9.36 8.13 -18.77
C GLY A 256 9.18 8.65 -17.34
N ILE A 257 10.18 9.33 -16.76
CA ILE A 257 10.10 9.90 -15.40
C ILE A 257 8.89 10.83 -15.21
N PHE A 258 8.50 11.58 -16.25
CA PHE A 258 7.41 12.54 -16.20
C PHE A 258 6.08 12.01 -16.76
N LEU A 259 6.14 11.01 -17.63
CA LEU A 259 4.97 10.44 -18.29
C LEU A 259 4.40 9.24 -17.55
N SER A 260 5.26 8.36 -17.03
CA SER A 260 4.85 7.22 -16.22
C SER A 260 3.92 7.61 -15.07
N PRO A 261 4.15 8.71 -14.35
CA PRO A 261 3.22 9.13 -13.31
C PRO A 261 1.83 9.49 -13.85
N LEU A 262 1.67 9.83 -15.12
CA LEU A 262 0.37 10.18 -15.69
C LEU A 262 -0.42 8.94 -16.13
N ALA A 263 0.25 7.93 -16.68
CA ALA A 263 -0.43 6.83 -17.36
C ALA A 263 0.34 5.49 -17.36
N ALA A 264 1.26 5.25 -16.43
CA ALA A 264 1.87 3.92 -16.30
C ALA A 264 0.82 2.83 -16.04
N PRO A 265 1.09 1.55 -16.37
CA PRO A 265 0.07 0.52 -16.24
C PRO A 265 -0.30 0.11 -14.81
N MET A 266 0.66 0.05 -13.89
CA MET A 266 0.41 -0.48 -12.54
C MET A 266 -0.28 0.53 -11.62
N GLU A 267 0.32 1.70 -11.35
CA GLU A 267 -0.21 2.60 -10.30
C GLU A 267 -0.01 4.09 -10.59
N PRO A 268 -0.52 4.63 -11.72
CA PRO A 268 -0.33 6.03 -12.09
C PRO A 268 -0.90 7.00 -11.03
N ILE A 269 -0.34 8.21 -10.94
CA ILE A 269 -0.82 9.30 -10.06
C ILE A 269 -2.30 9.57 -10.29
N PHE A 270 -2.77 9.47 -11.53
CA PHE A 270 -4.19 9.50 -11.83
C PHE A 270 -4.69 8.06 -11.87
N PRO A 271 -5.48 7.57 -10.90
CA PRO A 271 -6.18 8.29 -9.83
C PRO A 271 -5.55 8.20 -8.41
N TYR A 272 -4.40 7.55 -8.21
CA TYR A 272 -3.84 7.31 -6.86
C TYR A 272 -3.58 8.58 -6.04
N LEU A 273 -3.47 9.75 -6.67
CA LEU A 273 -3.41 11.04 -5.99
C LEU A 273 -4.68 11.34 -5.20
N ALA A 274 -5.85 10.90 -5.66
CA ALA A 274 -7.11 10.99 -4.90
C ALA A 274 -7.04 10.16 -3.61
N VAL A 275 -6.45 8.95 -3.69
CA VAL A 275 -6.21 8.08 -2.53
C VAL A 275 -5.23 8.74 -1.56
N SER A 276 -4.19 9.37 -2.09
CA SER A 276 -3.24 10.14 -1.29
C SER A 276 -3.87 11.37 -0.62
N PHE A 277 -4.75 12.08 -1.31
CA PHE A 277 -5.54 13.18 -0.74
C PHE A 277 -6.48 12.69 0.37
N MET A 278 -7.07 11.50 0.24
CA MET A 278 -7.83 10.89 1.33
C MET A 278 -6.95 10.63 2.56
N GLY A 279 -5.75 10.08 2.36
CA GLY A 279 -4.76 9.94 3.44
C GLY A 279 -4.38 11.29 4.08
N SER A 280 -4.27 12.35 3.28
CA SER A 280 -4.03 13.71 3.76
C SER A 280 -5.21 14.25 4.59
N ILE A 281 -6.46 14.02 4.19
CA ILE A 281 -7.66 14.37 4.98
C ILE A 281 -7.61 13.69 6.35
N ILE A 282 -7.32 12.39 6.38
CA ILE A 282 -7.18 11.62 7.63
C ILE A 282 -6.04 12.21 8.48
N GLY A 283 -4.87 12.48 7.88
CA GLY A 283 -3.72 13.07 8.57
C GLY A 283 -4.00 14.44 9.16
N ILE A 284 -4.71 15.32 8.44
CA ILE A 284 -5.18 16.62 8.95
C ILE A 284 -6.10 16.36 10.13
N ALA A 285 -7.12 15.53 9.98
CA ALA A 285 -8.10 15.29 11.03
C ALA A 285 -7.44 14.81 12.33
N ILE A 286 -6.61 13.76 12.28
CA ILE A 286 -5.99 13.18 13.48
C ILE A 286 -4.85 14.04 14.06
N SER A 287 -4.41 15.09 13.36
CA SER A 287 -3.52 16.10 13.94
C SER A 287 -4.26 17.08 14.85
N GLN A 288 -5.57 17.23 14.69
CA GLN A 288 -6.36 18.18 15.45
C GLN A 288 -6.64 17.69 16.88
N PRO A 289 -6.77 18.60 17.86
CA PRO A 289 -7.22 18.22 19.20
C PRO A 289 -8.61 17.59 19.12
N LYS A 290 -8.89 16.63 20.01
CA LYS A 290 -10.15 15.86 20.03
C LYS A 290 -11.41 16.73 19.98
N LYS A 291 -11.41 17.88 20.65
CA LYS A 291 -12.54 18.83 20.65
C LYS A 291 -12.82 19.44 19.27
N ALA A 292 -11.82 19.50 18.40
CA ALA A 292 -11.91 20.03 17.05
C ALA A 292 -12.20 18.94 15.99
N LEU A 293 -12.03 17.66 16.34
CA LEU A 293 -12.46 16.55 15.49
C LEU A 293 -13.99 16.56 15.37
N PHE A 294 -14.49 16.50 14.14
CA PHE A 294 -15.92 16.41 13.88
C PHE A 294 -16.51 15.16 14.54
N LYS A 295 -17.64 15.33 15.23
CA LYS A 295 -18.37 14.22 15.83
C LYS A 295 -18.73 13.22 14.74
N GLY A 296 -18.21 12.00 14.85
CA GLY A 296 -18.47 10.93 13.88
C GLY A 296 -17.48 10.85 12.72
N PHE A 297 -16.41 11.67 12.68
CA PHE A 297 -15.40 11.63 11.60
C PHE A 297 -14.93 10.20 11.27
N SER A 298 -14.47 9.45 12.28
CA SER A 298 -13.96 8.10 12.06
C SER A 298 -15.02 7.15 11.50
N LYS A 299 -16.29 7.32 11.94
CA LYS A 299 -17.42 6.55 11.42
C LYS A 299 -17.71 6.92 9.97
N SER A 300 -17.71 8.21 9.63
CA SER A 300 -17.98 8.69 8.28
C SER A 300 -16.94 8.18 7.29
N ILE A 301 -15.64 8.32 7.58
CA ILE A 301 -14.59 7.83 6.68
C ILE A 301 -14.62 6.30 6.56
N LEU A 302 -14.88 5.58 7.66
CA LEU A 302 -15.03 4.12 7.62
C LEU A 302 -16.21 3.71 6.73
N LEU A 303 -17.35 4.40 6.84
CA LEU A 303 -18.53 4.13 6.00
C LEU A 303 -18.28 4.51 4.54
N THR A 304 -17.55 5.58 4.25
CA THR A 304 -17.12 5.91 2.88
C THR A 304 -16.24 4.81 2.31
N GLY A 305 -15.23 4.33 3.06
CA GLY A 305 -14.39 3.22 2.64
C GLY A 305 -15.19 1.92 2.40
N LEU A 306 -16.15 1.62 3.27
CA LEU A 306 -17.05 0.48 3.11
C LEU A 306 -17.96 0.60 1.87
N ALA A 307 -18.56 1.78 1.65
CA ALA A 307 -19.38 2.04 0.48
C ALA A 307 -18.57 1.92 -0.81
N MET A 308 -17.37 2.51 -0.85
CA MET A 308 -16.43 2.33 -1.96
C MET A 308 -16.10 0.84 -2.17
N PHE A 309 -15.77 0.10 -1.11
CA PHE A 309 -15.43 -1.32 -1.23
C PHE A 309 -16.59 -2.14 -1.82
N ILE A 310 -17.82 -1.96 -1.32
CA ILE A 310 -19.00 -2.70 -1.80
C ILE A 310 -19.33 -2.33 -3.24
N THR A 311 -19.40 -1.03 -3.56
CA THR A 311 -19.68 -0.57 -4.93
C THR A 311 -18.59 -1.03 -5.90
N GLY A 312 -17.33 -0.93 -5.50
CA GLY A 312 -16.21 -1.44 -6.28
C GLY A 312 -16.28 -2.94 -6.50
N ALA A 313 -16.58 -3.73 -5.46
CA ALA A 313 -16.70 -5.19 -5.60
C ALA A 313 -17.80 -5.59 -6.58
N ILE A 314 -18.98 -4.95 -6.51
CA ILE A 314 -20.06 -5.20 -7.47
C ILE A 314 -19.63 -4.82 -8.89
N GLY A 315 -19.01 -3.65 -9.07
CA GLY A 315 -18.52 -3.19 -10.36
C GLY A 315 -17.45 -4.12 -10.93
N THR A 316 -16.45 -4.51 -10.14
CA THR A 316 -15.39 -5.46 -10.51
C THR A 316 -15.95 -6.80 -10.96
N VAL A 317 -16.90 -7.39 -10.22
CA VAL A 317 -17.57 -8.64 -10.63
C VAL A 317 -18.33 -8.44 -11.94
N THR A 318 -19.01 -7.31 -12.11
CA THR A 318 -19.74 -7.00 -13.35
C THR A 318 -18.81 -6.96 -14.57
N GLU A 319 -17.65 -6.31 -14.44
CA GLU A 319 -16.66 -6.25 -15.54
C GLU A 319 -16.05 -7.62 -15.83
N ILE A 320 -15.74 -8.43 -14.81
CA ILE A 320 -15.24 -9.80 -15.02
C ILE A 320 -16.26 -10.62 -15.80
N VAL A 321 -17.54 -10.58 -15.40
CA VAL A 321 -18.62 -11.29 -16.12
C VAL A 321 -18.79 -10.79 -17.54
N SER A 322 -18.60 -9.49 -17.77
CA SER A 322 -18.63 -8.89 -19.11
C SER A 322 -17.50 -9.44 -19.99
N VAL A 323 -16.27 -9.53 -19.46
CA VAL A 323 -15.13 -10.16 -20.14
C VAL A 323 -15.42 -11.63 -20.44
N MET A 324 -15.87 -12.40 -19.45
CA MET A 324 -16.21 -13.81 -19.62
C MET A 324 -17.23 -14.00 -20.75
N SER A 325 -18.34 -13.28 -20.67
CA SER A 325 -19.45 -13.40 -21.63
C SER A 325 -19.06 -12.92 -23.02
N GLY A 326 -18.25 -11.86 -23.11
CA GLY A 326 -17.78 -11.31 -24.38
C GLY A 326 -16.83 -12.25 -25.12
N VAL A 327 -15.90 -12.88 -24.39
CA VAL A 327 -14.96 -13.85 -24.95
C VAL A 327 -15.67 -15.16 -25.33
N ASP A 328 -16.59 -15.66 -24.50
CA ASP A 328 -17.42 -16.82 -24.83
C ASP A 328 -18.23 -16.59 -26.11
N ALA A 329 -18.84 -15.40 -26.26
CA ALA A 329 -19.60 -15.03 -27.44
C ALA A 329 -18.72 -14.94 -28.71
N ALA A 330 -17.43 -14.68 -28.56
CA ALA A 330 -16.43 -14.69 -29.64
C ALA A 330 -15.85 -16.10 -29.91
N GLY A 331 -16.29 -17.13 -29.17
CA GLY A 331 -15.83 -18.51 -29.32
C GLY A 331 -14.53 -18.84 -28.57
N GLY A 332 -14.10 -17.98 -27.63
CA GLY A 332 -12.98 -18.23 -26.73
C GLY A 332 -13.39 -18.92 -25.41
N ASP A 333 -12.42 -19.13 -24.53
CA ASP A 333 -12.64 -19.58 -23.15
C ASP A 333 -12.86 -18.36 -22.23
N GLY A 334 -14.12 -18.01 -22.01
CA GLY A 334 -14.51 -16.85 -21.22
C GLY A 334 -14.13 -16.96 -19.76
N LEU A 335 -14.19 -18.15 -19.14
CA LEU A 335 -13.83 -18.31 -17.73
C LEU A 335 -12.35 -18.03 -17.51
N SER A 336 -11.47 -18.64 -18.31
CA SER A 336 -10.03 -18.39 -18.23
C SER A 336 -9.71 -16.92 -18.46
N ALA A 337 -10.37 -16.28 -19.43
CA ALA A 337 -10.21 -14.86 -19.71
C ALA A 337 -10.66 -13.97 -18.53
N GLY A 338 -11.77 -14.29 -17.88
CA GLY A 338 -12.25 -13.57 -16.70
C GLY A 338 -11.29 -13.69 -15.51
N ILE A 339 -10.74 -14.87 -15.27
CA ILE A 339 -9.73 -15.11 -14.22
C ILE A 339 -8.44 -14.34 -14.55
N GLU A 340 -7.97 -14.39 -15.79
CA GLU A 340 -6.78 -13.65 -16.22
C GLU A 340 -6.97 -12.14 -16.10
N PHE A 341 -8.12 -11.61 -16.54
CA PHE A 341 -8.46 -10.20 -16.36
C PHE A 341 -8.41 -9.78 -14.88
N TYR A 342 -8.95 -10.63 -13.99
CA TYR A 342 -8.90 -10.37 -12.55
C TYR A 342 -7.49 -10.39 -11.96
N ARG A 343 -6.56 -11.20 -12.50
CA ARG A 343 -5.14 -11.18 -12.09
C ARG A 343 -4.52 -9.80 -12.32
N PHE A 344 -5.00 -9.03 -13.29
CA PHE A 344 -4.60 -7.64 -13.52
C PHE A 344 -5.23 -6.62 -12.55
N ILE A 345 -5.85 -7.04 -11.45
CA ILE A 345 -6.42 -6.10 -10.47
C ILE A 345 -5.38 -5.17 -9.84
N SER A 346 -4.09 -5.51 -9.82
CA SER A 346 -3.01 -4.59 -9.43
C SER A 346 -2.59 -3.64 -10.55
N PHE A 347 -2.98 -3.89 -11.80
CA PHE A 347 -2.59 -3.10 -12.96
C PHE A 347 -3.68 -2.10 -13.36
N HIS A 348 -3.68 -0.96 -12.70
CA HIS A 348 -4.79 -0.04 -12.74
C HIS A 348 -5.23 0.41 -14.16
N ARG A 349 -4.28 0.67 -15.07
CA ARG A 349 -4.60 1.11 -16.43
C ARG A 349 -5.20 0.00 -17.30
N HIS A 350 -4.97 -1.28 -16.97
CA HIS A 350 -5.57 -2.41 -17.71
C HIS A 350 -7.09 -2.47 -17.55
N TRP A 351 -7.63 -1.73 -16.57
CA TRP A 351 -9.07 -1.57 -16.35
C TRP A 351 -9.65 -0.37 -17.12
N PHE A 352 -8.96 0.14 -18.13
CA PHE A 352 -9.46 1.20 -18.99
C PHE A 352 -9.39 0.78 -20.47
N PRO A 353 -10.44 1.03 -21.28
CA PRO A 353 -10.51 0.54 -22.66
C PRO A 353 -9.44 1.11 -23.61
N ASP A 354 -8.66 2.13 -23.19
CA ASP A 354 -7.59 2.69 -24.02
C ASP A 354 -6.30 1.89 -23.96
N ALA A 355 -6.17 1.00 -22.98
CA ALA A 355 -5.06 0.06 -22.92
C ALA A 355 -5.36 -1.02 -23.98
N PRO A 356 -4.51 -1.19 -25.00
CA PRO A 356 -4.68 -2.14 -26.09
C PRO A 356 -4.47 -3.59 -25.59
N TYR A 357 -5.30 -4.04 -24.65
CA TYR A 357 -5.32 -5.40 -24.14
C TYR A 357 -6.47 -6.18 -24.79
N ILE A 358 -6.36 -7.51 -24.82
CA ILE A 358 -7.31 -8.47 -25.40
C ILE A 358 -8.77 -8.24 -24.95
N TYR A 359 -8.97 -7.59 -23.80
CA TYR A 359 -10.28 -7.39 -23.16
C TYR A 359 -10.87 -5.98 -23.31
N ALA A 360 -10.19 -5.07 -24.03
CA ALA A 360 -10.62 -3.68 -24.17
C ALA A 360 -12.07 -3.53 -24.68
N ASP A 361 -12.46 -4.38 -25.63
CA ASP A 361 -13.81 -4.38 -26.23
C ASP A 361 -14.89 -4.95 -25.29
N HIS A 362 -14.49 -5.58 -24.19
CA HIS A 362 -15.39 -6.26 -23.24
C HIS A 362 -15.52 -5.53 -21.90
N ILE A 363 -14.82 -4.41 -21.70
CA ILE A 363 -14.85 -3.64 -20.45
C ILE A 363 -15.43 -2.25 -20.66
N THR A 364 -16.07 -1.70 -19.63
CA THR A 364 -16.63 -0.35 -19.71
C THR A 364 -15.57 0.75 -19.49
N SER A 365 -15.85 1.96 -19.98
CA SER A 365 -14.96 3.13 -19.76
C SER A 365 -14.82 3.56 -18.28
N VAL A 366 -15.62 2.98 -17.38
CA VAL A 366 -15.59 3.24 -15.94
C VAL A 366 -15.05 2.05 -15.14
N ALA A 367 -14.62 0.96 -15.79
CA ALA A 367 -14.10 -0.24 -15.13
C ALA A 367 -12.97 0.06 -14.13
N TRP A 368 -12.06 0.97 -14.48
CA TRP A 368 -10.99 1.46 -13.60
C TRP A 368 -11.52 2.06 -12.30
N LEU A 369 -12.66 2.74 -12.32
CA LEU A 369 -13.24 3.34 -11.13
C LEU A 369 -13.68 2.25 -10.13
N TRP A 370 -14.22 1.14 -10.62
CA TRP A 370 -14.60 -0.01 -9.80
C TRP A 370 -13.39 -0.65 -9.15
N GLN A 371 -12.31 -0.85 -9.91
CA GLN A 371 -11.03 -1.31 -9.40
C GLN A 371 -10.47 -0.37 -8.30
N VAL A 372 -10.54 0.95 -8.50
CA VAL A 372 -10.11 1.91 -7.46
C VAL A 372 -10.95 1.76 -6.21
N PHE A 373 -12.26 1.68 -6.38
CA PHE A 373 -13.21 1.64 -5.30
C PHE A 373 -13.05 0.38 -4.44
N ILE A 374 -12.83 -0.79 -5.05
CA ILE A 374 -12.61 -2.03 -4.30
C ILE A 374 -11.27 -1.99 -3.55
N THR A 375 -10.16 -1.70 -4.23
CA THR A 375 -8.81 -1.77 -3.62
C THR A 375 -8.60 -0.65 -2.58
N ASN A 376 -9.00 0.57 -2.91
CA ASN A 376 -8.78 1.73 -2.04
C ASN A 376 -9.88 1.90 -0.99
N GLY A 377 -11.11 1.46 -1.27
CA GLY A 377 -12.16 1.35 -0.25
C GLY A 377 -11.74 0.43 0.89
N PHE A 378 -11.20 -0.76 0.54
CA PHE A 378 -10.62 -1.66 1.53
C PHE A 378 -9.45 -1.02 2.29
N SER A 379 -8.55 -0.35 1.58
CA SER A 379 -7.38 0.32 2.17
C SER A 379 -7.76 1.40 3.20
N ILE A 380 -8.73 2.27 2.86
CA ILE A 380 -9.27 3.30 3.75
C ILE A 380 -9.92 2.65 4.97
N MET A 381 -10.74 1.60 4.75
CA MET A 381 -11.42 0.88 5.81
C MET A 381 -10.43 0.25 6.79
N ALA A 382 -9.43 -0.48 6.29
CA ALA A 382 -8.39 -1.13 7.09
C ALA A 382 -7.59 -0.10 7.90
N CYS A 383 -7.19 1.02 7.27
CA CYS A 383 -6.45 2.08 7.95
C CYS A 383 -7.28 2.73 9.08
N MET A 384 -8.53 3.10 8.79
CA MET A 384 -9.41 3.73 9.78
C MET A 384 -9.80 2.77 10.91
N LEU A 385 -10.03 1.50 10.58
CA LEU A 385 -10.30 0.44 11.56
C LEU A 385 -9.14 0.31 12.54
N LEU A 386 -7.89 0.27 12.04
CA LEU A 386 -6.74 0.13 12.91
C LEU A 386 -6.50 1.37 13.77
N LEU A 387 -6.57 2.57 13.18
CA LEU A 387 -6.51 3.83 13.94
C LEU A 387 -7.56 3.86 15.05
N TYR A 388 -8.78 3.42 14.73
CA TYR A 388 -9.87 3.35 15.69
C TYR A 388 -9.61 2.34 16.82
N LEU A 389 -9.08 1.17 16.49
CA LEU A 389 -8.78 0.11 17.45
C LEU A 389 -7.59 0.41 18.35
N VAL A 390 -6.65 1.25 17.89
CA VAL A 390 -5.40 1.54 18.57
C VAL A 390 -5.44 2.93 19.20
N GLU A 391 -5.31 4.00 18.42
CA GLU A 391 -5.11 5.36 18.96
C GLU A 391 -6.38 6.02 19.47
N PHE A 392 -7.55 5.77 18.87
CA PHE A 392 -8.82 6.25 19.44
C PHE A 392 -9.22 5.52 20.72
N ARG A 393 -8.52 4.43 21.08
CA ARG A 393 -8.74 3.65 22.31
C ARG A 393 -7.63 3.80 23.35
N GLY A 394 -6.64 4.66 23.11
CA GLY A 394 -5.54 4.84 24.05
C GLY A 394 -4.53 3.69 24.08
N ARG A 395 -4.55 2.78 23.08
CA ARG A 395 -3.78 1.52 23.13
C ARG A 395 -2.45 1.57 22.38
N GLY A 396 -1.98 2.74 21.96
CA GLY A 396 -0.77 2.89 21.15
C GLY A 396 0.43 2.14 21.71
N SER A 397 0.77 2.34 22.98
CA SER A 397 1.93 1.70 23.63
C SER A 397 1.80 0.18 23.75
N SER A 398 0.66 -0.32 24.23
CA SER A 398 0.41 -1.76 24.36
C SER A 398 0.42 -2.47 23.00
N PHE A 399 -0.19 -1.85 21.99
CA PHE A 399 -0.18 -2.34 20.62
C PHE A 399 1.23 -2.37 20.02
N ALA A 400 2.00 -1.28 20.18
CA ALA A 400 3.35 -1.16 19.68
C ALA A 400 4.30 -2.25 20.23
N LYS A 401 4.15 -2.62 21.51
CA LYS A 401 4.94 -3.70 22.15
C LYS A 401 4.66 -5.07 21.53
N ARG A 402 3.40 -5.37 21.22
CA ARG A 402 2.98 -6.67 20.66
C ARG A 402 3.23 -6.80 19.17
N THR A 403 3.31 -5.67 18.47
CA THR A 403 3.47 -5.63 17.01
C THR A 403 4.89 -5.29 16.58
N GLY A 404 5.86 -5.37 17.49
CA GLY A 404 7.26 -5.05 17.21
C GLY A 404 7.80 -5.78 15.97
N TYR A 405 7.54 -7.08 15.83
CA TYR A 405 8.01 -7.85 14.69
C TYR A 405 7.59 -7.25 13.34
N ILE A 406 6.28 -7.07 13.11
CA ILE A 406 5.76 -6.47 11.86
C ILE A 406 6.18 -5.00 11.72
N ARG A 407 6.15 -4.22 12.80
CA ARG A 407 6.57 -2.81 12.76
C ARG A 407 8.03 -2.64 12.36
N ARG A 408 8.89 -3.64 12.59
CA ARG A 408 10.30 -3.62 12.15
C ARG A 408 10.40 -3.52 10.63
N TYR A 409 9.55 -4.24 9.89
CA TYR A 409 9.48 -4.14 8.43
C TYR A 409 9.15 -2.71 7.97
N GLY A 410 8.34 -1.97 8.75
CA GLY A 410 7.92 -0.61 8.42
C GLY A 410 8.95 0.49 8.76
N ILE A 411 9.95 0.20 9.62
CA ILE A 411 11.01 1.17 9.95
C ILE A 411 11.92 1.39 8.75
N ILE A 412 12.25 0.30 8.05
CA ILE A 412 13.08 0.29 6.85
C ILE A 412 12.33 -0.29 5.64
N ALA A 413 11.11 0.20 5.45
CA ALA A 413 10.17 -0.26 4.44
C ALA A 413 10.76 -0.27 3.02
N PHE A 414 11.46 0.80 2.62
CA PHE A 414 12.07 0.92 1.30
C PHE A 414 13.25 -0.03 1.13
N SER A 415 14.06 -0.21 2.16
CA SER A 415 15.15 -1.19 2.11
C SER A 415 14.63 -2.62 2.01
N ASN A 416 13.53 -2.94 2.69
CA ASN A 416 12.91 -4.26 2.61
C ASN A 416 12.28 -4.51 1.23
N TYR A 417 11.62 -3.50 0.67
CA TYR A 417 11.15 -3.56 -0.71
C TYR A 417 12.29 -3.78 -1.69
N ASN A 418 13.35 -2.97 -1.60
CA ASN A 418 14.51 -3.08 -2.47
C ASN A 418 15.17 -4.47 -2.39
N ASN A 419 15.30 -5.01 -1.18
CA ASN A 419 15.96 -6.30 -0.96
C ASN A 419 15.02 -7.50 -1.13
N GLN A 420 13.93 -7.35 -1.86
CA GLN A 420 13.04 -8.47 -2.18
C GLN A 420 13.75 -9.61 -2.91
N TRP A 421 14.79 -9.34 -3.69
CA TRP A 421 15.62 -10.37 -4.32
C TRP A 421 16.16 -11.43 -3.33
N LEU A 422 16.18 -11.15 -2.02
CA LEU A 422 16.52 -12.13 -0.99
C LEU A 422 15.64 -13.40 -1.03
N TYR A 423 14.40 -13.33 -1.53
CA TYR A 423 13.57 -14.53 -1.67
C TYR A 423 14.00 -15.44 -2.84
N TYR A 424 14.87 -14.97 -3.74
CA TYR A 424 15.53 -15.84 -4.72
C TYR A 424 16.51 -16.80 -4.06
N LEU A 425 17.08 -16.47 -2.89
CA LEU A 425 18.01 -17.35 -2.19
C LEU A 425 17.34 -18.67 -1.73
N PRO A 426 16.17 -18.66 -1.06
CA PRO A 426 15.38 -19.87 -0.83
C PRO A 426 15.10 -20.69 -2.08
N ILE A 427 14.72 -20.05 -3.18
CA ILE A 427 14.41 -20.74 -4.46
C ILE A 427 15.64 -21.50 -4.95
N LEU A 428 16.81 -20.84 -4.95
CA LEU A 428 18.09 -21.46 -5.31
C LEU A 428 18.48 -22.61 -4.36
N ILE A 429 18.26 -22.45 -3.04
CA ILE A 429 18.53 -23.50 -2.04
C ILE A 429 17.66 -24.74 -2.27
N LEU A 430 16.41 -24.56 -2.71
CA LEU A 430 15.51 -25.67 -3.05
C LEU A 430 15.86 -26.34 -4.39
N GLY A 431 16.95 -25.92 -5.05
CA GLY A 431 17.41 -26.48 -6.32
C GLY A 431 16.49 -26.16 -7.50
N LYS A 432 15.56 -25.22 -7.31
CA LYS A 432 14.65 -24.76 -8.36
C LYS A 432 15.32 -23.59 -9.06
N VAL A 433 15.48 -23.71 -10.37
CA VAL A 433 16.10 -22.67 -11.17
C VAL A 433 15.09 -22.14 -12.16
N GLY A 434 14.91 -20.81 -12.18
CA GLY A 434 13.78 -20.14 -12.82
C GLY A 434 12.65 -19.83 -11.82
N LEU A 435 11.76 -18.89 -12.20
CA LEU A 435 10.67 -18.43 -11.32
C LEU A 435 9.44 -19.34 -11.33
N HIS A 436 9.27 -20.27 -12.26
CA HIS A 436 7.95 -20.89 -12.47
C HIS A 436 7.92 -22.37 -12.05
N ASN A 437 6.70 -22.87 -11.78
CA ASN A 437 6.35 -24.28 -11.57
C ASN A 437 6.40 -24.79 -10.11
N MET A 438 6.09 -23.96 -9.11
CA MET A 438 5.90 -24.45 -7.74
C MET A 438 4.42 -24.59 -7.40
N LEU A 439 4.05 -25.73 -6.81
CA LEU A 439 2.74 -25.89 -6.17
C LEU A 439 2.75 -25.29 -4.75
N TRP A 440 1.60 -25.29 -4.08
CA TRP A 440 1.44 -24.67 -2.75
C TRP A 440 2.44 -25.14 -1.70
N GLY A 441 2.77 -26.43 -1.64
CA GLY A 441 3.70 -26.96 -0.64
C GLY A 441 5.09 -26.34 -0.74
N GLU A 442 5.65 -26.29 -1.95
CA GLU A 442 6.94 -25.66 -2.25
C GLU A 442 6.88 -24.14 -2.09
N THR A 443 5.76 -23.52 -2.49
CA THR A 443 5.52 -22.08 -2.33
C THR A 443 5.53 -21.67 -0.85
N PHE A 444 4.83 -22.40 0.02
CA PHE A 444 4.81 -22.14 1.46
C PHE A 444 6.18 -22.35 2.13
N LEU A 445 6.92 -23.37 1.69
CA LEU A 445 8.28 -23.58 2.16
C LEU A 445 9.18 -22.40 1.79
N THR A 446 9.11 -21.92 0.55
CA THR A 446 9.83 -20.74 0.06
C THR A 446 9.48 -19.48 0.86
N ILE A 447 8.19 -19.26 1.14
CA ILE A 447 7.70 -18.16 1.99
C ILE A 447 8.30 -18.24 3.40
N LEU A 448 8.26 -19.41 4.03
CA LEU A 448 8.77 -19.61 5.39
C LEU A 448 10.27 -19.34 5.47
N MET A 449 11.04 -19.89 4.52
CA MET A 449 12.48 -19.67 4.43
C MET A 449 12.80 -18.19 4.21
N THR A 450 12.09 -17.53 3.29
CA THR A 450 12.25 -16.10 3.02
C THR A 450 12.06 -15.27 4.28
N TYR A 451 10.97 -15.48 5.03
CA TYR A 451 10.75 -14.75 6.27
C TYR A 451 11.79 -15.05 7.35
N GLY A 452 12.32 -16.27 7.38
CA GLY A 452 13.49 -16.62 8.18
C GLY A 452 14.70 -15.75 7.84
N PHE A 453 15.05 -15.66 6.54
CA PHE A 453 16.14 -14.81 6.05
C PHE A 453 15.93 -13.34 6.38
N PHE A 454 14.77 -12.78 6.04
CA PHE A 454 14.45 -11.38 6.38
C PHE A 454 14.53 -11.12 7.88
N THR A 455 14.08 -12.06 8.72
CA THR A 455 14.18 -11.91 10.17
C THR A 455 15.62 -11.83 10.64
N ILE A 456 16.50 -12.71 10.13
CA ILE A 456 17.93 -12.72 10.46
C ILE A 456 18.58 -11.42 9.98
N VAL A 457 18.37 -11.04 8.72
CA VAL A 457 18.92 -9.81 8.13
C VAL A 457 18.47 -8.58 8.92
N LEU A 458 17.17 -8.44 9.20
CA LEU A 458 16.62 -7.33 9.98
C LEU A 458 17.14 -7.29 11.42
N TYR A 459 17.44 -8.44 12.01
CA TYR A 459 18.04 -8.51 13.34
C TYR A 459 19.49 -8.02 13.31
N LEU A 460 20.32 -8.62 12.45
CA LEU A 460 21.73 -8.28 12.32
C LEU A 460 21.93 -6.81 11.89
N TRP A 461 21.13 -6.35 10.93
CA TRP A 461 21.20 -4.98 10.46
C TRP A 461 20.76 -3.97 11.52
N GLY A 462 19.86 -4.38 12.42
CA GLY A 462 19.47 -3.60 13.59
C GLY A 462 20.62 -3.37 14.59
N LEU A 463 21.57 -4.31 14.69
CA LEU A 463 22.75 -4.18 15.55
C LEU A 463 23.67 -3.02 15.10
N VAL A 464 23.68 -2.73 13.80
CA VAL A 464 24.45 -1.61 13.21
C VAL A 464 23.55 -0.40 12.89
N HIS A 465 22.42 -0.26 13.59
CA HIS A 465 21.49 0.87 13.46
C HIS A 465 20.94 1.07 12.04
N TYR A 466 20.79 0.00 11.28
CA TYR A 466 20.38 0.00 9.87
C TYR A 466 21.23 0.91 8.99
N ARG A 467 22.54 1.02 9.27
CA ARG A 467 23.46 1.79 8.45
C ARG A 467 23.49 1.27 7.01
N PHE A 468 23.57 2.17 6.04
CA PHE A 468 23.50 1.87 4.60
C PHE A 468 22.15 1.31 4.11
N SER A 469 21.10 1.34 4.94
CA SER A 469 19.72 1.21 4.46
C SER A 469 19.34 2.42 3.59
N PHE A 470 18.35 2.30 2.72
CA PHE A 470 17.84 3.43 1.95
C PHE A 470 17.28 4.52 2.85
N GLU A 471 16.64 4.17 3.96
CA GLU A 471 16.23 5.12 4.99
C GLU A 471 17.41 5.87 5.61
N TRP A 472 18.55 5.20 5.80
CA TRP A 472 19.78 5.84 6.25
C TRP A 472 20.32 6.81 5.20
N PHE A 473 20.33 6.42 3.91
CA PHE A 473 20.77 7.30 2.83
C PHE A 473 19.87 8.53 2.71
N MET A 474 18.55 8.34 2.72
CA MET A 474 17.57 9.43 2.70
C MET A 474 17.71 10.39 3.89
N LYS A 475 18.03 9.87 5.08
CA LYS A 475 18.30 10.71 6.26
C LYS A 475 19.61 11.49 6.10
N SER A 476 20.66 10.83 5.62
CA SER A 476 21.99 11.44 5.41
C SER A 476 21.95 12.55 4.36
N ILE A 477 21.39 12.26 3.18
CA ILE A 477 21.17 13.24 2.11
C ILE A 477 20.26 14.36 2.61
N GLY A 478 19.18 14.02 3.31
CA GLY A 478 18.28 15.01 3.89
C GLY A 478 18.96 15.92 4.92
N TYR A 479 19.91 15.44 5.71
CA TYR A 479 20.68 16.27 6.64
C TYR A 479 21.54 17.30 5.89
N ILE A 480 22.13 16.89 4.76
CA ILE A 480 22.99 17.74 3.92
C ILE A 480 22.13 18.80 3.22
N LEU A 481 21.07 18.37 2.52
CA LEU A 481 20.27 19.22 1.63
C LEU A 481 19.24 20.07 2.37
N LEU A 482 18.72 19.64 3.53
CA LEU A 482 17.59 20.30 4.18
C LEU A 482 17.99 21.00 5.49
N PRO A 483 17.97 22.34 5.54
CA PRO A 483 18.28 23.09 6.75
C PRO A 483 17.44 22.66 7.96
N ILE A 484 16.15 22.35 7.75
CA ILE A 484 15.22 21.92 8.82
C ILE A 484 15.63 20.59 9.49
N ARG A 485 16.49 19.78 8.86
CA ARG A 485 16.98 18.51 9.41
C ARG A 485 18.36 18.63 10.06
N ARG A 486 19.01 19.80 10.02
CA ARG A 486 20.32 20.02 10.63
C ARG A 486 20.19 20.15 12.15
N ILE A 487 20.28 19.02 12.84
CA ILE A 487 20.30 18.96 14.31
C ILE A 487 21.74 19.22 14.79
N ASN A 488 21.92 20.12 15.76
CA ASN A 488 23.23 20.47 16.31
C ASN A 488 23.98 19.25 16.87
N THR A 489 23.26 18.31 17.49
CA THR A 489 23.84 17.06 18.05
C THR A 489 24.43 16.10 17.00
N LEU A 490 24.17 16.33 15.71
CA LEU A 490 24.74 15.55 14.61
C LEU A 490 25.94 16.24 13.97
N LYS A 491 26.28 17.47 14.36
CA LYS A 491 27.41 18.21 13.77
C LYS A 491 28.73 17.48 14.01
N ASP A 492 28.94 17.00 15.24
CA ASP A 492 30.17 16.34 15.68
C ASP A 492 30.23 14.85 15.30
N LYS A 493 29.12 14.30 14.77
CA LYS A 493 29.07 12.91 14.32
C LYS A 493 29.72 12.75 12.95
N LYS A 494 30.37 11.61 12.72
CA LYS A 494 30.90 11.24 11.40
C LYS A 494 29.76 11.18 10.38
N TRP A 495 30.04 11.47 9.10
CA TRP A 495 29.03 11.52 8.04
C TRP A 495 28.16 10.26 8.01
N TRP A 496 28.78 9.09 8.20
CA TRP A 496 28.09 7.80 8.18
C TRP A 496 27.22 7.51 9.42
N GLN A 497 27.36 8.30 10.48
CA GLN A 497 26.53 8.22 11.69
C GLN A 497 25.32 9.17 11.62
N LYS A 498 25.31 10.11 10.67
CA LYS A 498 24.25 11.14 10.57
C LYS A 498 22.93 10.55 10.08
N GLY A 499 22.98 9.44 9.34
CA GLY A 499 21.82 8.68 8.88
C GLY A 499 21.31 7.61 9.85
N ASP A 500 22.05 7.31 10.93
CA ASP A 500 21.76 6.17 11.81
C ASP A 500 20.31 6.20 12.32
N ILE A 501 19.66 5.04 12.28
CA ILE A 501 18.30 4.88 12.81
C ILE A 501 18.41 4.56 14.30
N ASP A 502 18.07 5.54 15.15
CA ASP A 502 18.03 5.35 16.59
C ASP A 502 16.88 4.41 16.98
N LEU A 503 17.13 3.10 16.94
CA LEU A 503 16.14 2.08 17.26
C LEU A 503 15.66 2.17 18.70
N LYS A 504 16.56 2.50 19.63
CA LYS A 504 16.21 2.60 21.05
C LYS A 504 15.13 3.66 21.24
N ARG A 505 15.31 4.85 20.67
CA ARG A 505 14.34 5.95 20.81
C ARG A 505 13.16 5.84 19.86
N THR A 506 13.37 5.46 18.61
CA THR A 506 12.32 5.49 17.58
C THR A 506 11.44 4.25 17.58
N PHE A 507 11.89 3.15 18.18
CA PHE A 507 11.18 1.88 18.12
C PHE A 507 10.88 1.28 19.49
N HIS A 508 11.89 1.11 20.35
CA HIS A 508 11.71 0.49 21.67
C HIS A 508 11.09 1.45 22.71
N ASN A 509 11.59 2.68 22.75
CA ASN A 509 11.21 3.72 23.70
C ASN A 509 10.53 4.91 23.00
N ALA A 510 9.76 4.62 21.95
CA ALA A 510 9.06 5.67 21.22
C ALA A 510 7.87 6.20 22.02
N ASP A 511 7.69 7.52 21.99
CA ASP A 511 6.51 8.16 22.56
C ASP A 511 5.32 7.93 21.62
N TRP A 512 4.34 7.17 22.09
CA TRP A 512 3.14 6.86 21.32
C TRP A 512 2.08 7.95 21.52
N ILE A 513 1.47 8.38 20.42
CA ILE A 513 0.31 9.27 20.45
C ILE A 513 -0.93 8.44 20.57
N ASN A 514 -1.78 8.85 21.50
CA ASN A 514 -3.16 8.44 21.50
C ASN A 514 -4.05 9.65 21.18
N ILE A 515 -5.12 9.42 20.44
CA ILE A 515 -6.14 10.47 20.20
C ILE A 515 -7.02 10.63 21.45
N VAL A 516 -7.17 9.54 22.21
CA VAL A 516 -7.85 9.50 23.51
C VAL A 516 -6.86 8.93 24.52
N GLU A 517 -6.53 9.70 25.56
CA GLU A 517 -5.66 9.22 26.63
C GLU A 517 -6.30 8.04 27.37
N GLU A 518 -5.49 7.08 27.81
CA GLU A 518 -5.95 5.86 28.48
C GLU A 518 -6.70 6.15 29.79
N SER A 519 -6.39 7.30 30.42
CA SER A 519 -7.00 7.78 31.66
C SER A 519 -8.35 8.49 31.46
N GLU A 520 -8.73 8.89 30.24
CA GLU A 520 -10.03 9.53 30.02
C GLU A 520 -11.18 8.54 30.25
N THR A 521 -12.28 9.01 30.85
CA THR A 521 -13.52 8.27 31.20
C THR A 521 -14.24 7.59 30.02
N TYR A 522 -13.66 7.62 28.82
CA TYR A 522 -14.11 6.95 27.60
C TYR A 522 -14.36 5.44 27.78
N HIS A 523 -13.68 4.79 28.74
CA HIS A 523 -13.87 3.38 29.08
C HIS A 523 -15.03 3.08 30.03
N LYS A 524 -15.73 4.08 30.59
CA LYS A 524 -16.85 3.87 31.52
C LYS A 524 -18.19 3.54 30.86
N ALA A 525 -18.35 3.72 29.53
CA ALA A 525 -19.65 3.65 28.84
C ALA A 525 -19.94 2.34 28.08
N LYS A 526 -19.36 1.20 28.50
CA LYS A 526 -19.49 -0.10 27.79
C LYS A 526 -19.12 -0.02 26.30
N THR A 527 -18.13 0.82 26.00
CA THR A 527 -17.72 1.17 24.63
C THR A 527 -17.04 -0.02 23.96
N ASP A 528 -16.21 -0.78 24.70
CA ASP A 528 -15.53 -1.95 24.15
C ASP A 528 -16.53 -3.05 23.81
N SER A 529 -17.54 -3.28 24.65
CA SER A 529 -18.67 -4.17 24.35
C SER A 529 -19.42 -3.77 23.08
N ARG A 530 -19.71 -2.46 22.89
CA ARG A 530 -20.42 -1.97 21.69
C ARG A 530 -19.61 -2.20 20.42
N ILE A 531 -18.33 -1.84 20.45
CA ILE A 531 -17.43 -1.99 19.30
C ILE A 531 -17.29 -3.48 18.95
N SER A 532 -17.06 -4.32 19.96
CA SER A 532 -16.96 -5.76 19.75
C SER A 532 -18.21 -6.33 19.12
N MET A 533 -19.40 -5.92 19.58
CA MET A 533 -20.67 -6.36 19.01
C MET A 533 -20.80 -5.97 17.53
N ILE A 534 -20.45 -4.72 17.17
CA ILE A 534 -20.51 -4.27 15.77
C ILE A 534 -19.57 -5.10 14.90
N PHE A 535 -18.32 -5.35 15.34
CA PHE A 535 -17.40 -6.15 14.54
C PHE A 535 -17.81 -7.62 14.45
N SER A 536 -18.37 -8.21 15.51
CA SER A 536 -18.90 -9.57 15.45
C SER A 536 -20.10 -9.69 14.51
N ILE A 537 -20.94 -8.65 14.42
CA ILE A 537 -22.03 -8.60 13.44
C ILE A 537 -21.46 -8.50 12.02
N LEU A 538 -20.52 -7.59 11.79
CA LEU A 538 -19.92 -7.41 10.46
C LEU A 538 -19.15 -8.65 10.00
N SER A 539 -18.40 -9.30 10.90
CA SER A 539 -17.67 -10.53 10.59
C SER A 539 -18.60 -11.67 10.25
N LEU A 540 -19.79 -11.73 10.84
CA LEU A 540 -20.80 -12.75 10.56
C LEU A 540 -21.74 -12.40 9.39
N ALA A 541 -21.92 -11.12 9.06
CA ALA A 541 -22.82 -10.71 7.98
C ALA A 541 -22.15 -10.75 6.60
N ILE A 542 -20.82 -10.68 6.56
CA ILE A 542 -20.03 -10.57 5.33
C ILE A 542 -19.13 -11.81 5.24
N PRO A 543 -19.39 -12.75 4.31
CA PRO A 543 -18.66 -14.03 4.25
C PRO A 543 -17.13 -13.90 4.18
N ILE A 544 -16.62 -12.93 3.41
CA ILE A 544 -15.16 -12.68 3.32
C ILE A 544 -14.54 -12.26 4.67
N PHE A 545 -15.35 -11.82 5.64
CA PHE A 545 -14.90 -11.46 6.98
C PHE A 545 -15.19 -12.54 8.04
N PHE A 546 -15.64 -13.74 7.68
CA PHE A 546 -15.86 -14.81 8.65
C PHE A 546 -14.62 -15.09 9.49
N ALA A 547 -13.44 -15.18 8.85
CA ALA A 547 -12.16 -15.40 9.56
C ALA A 547 -11.84 -14.31 10.60
N PHE A 548 -12.37 -13.09 10.42
CA PHE A 548 -12.22 -12.01 11.39
C PHE A 548 -12.92 -12.32 12.72
N SER A 549 -13.85 -13.28 12.74
CA SER A 549 -14.56 -13.73 13.94
C SER A 549 -13.62 -14.27 15.03
N LEU A 550 -12.45 -14.82 14.64
CA LEU A 550 -11.40 -15.25 15.58
C LEU A 550 -10.85 -14.05 16.40
N VAL A 551 -10.65 -12.92 15.71
CA VAL A 551 -10.18 -11.67 16.31
C VAL A 551 -11.28 -11.05 17.17
N THR A 552 -12.52 -11.00 16.67
CA THR A 552 -13.65 -10.43 17.41
C THR A 552 -14.01 -11.25 18.64
N LEU A 553 -13.83 -12.58 18.60
CA LEU A 553 -14.01 -13.45 19.78
C LEU A 553 -13.02 -13.05 20.88
N SER A 554 -11.74 -12.94 20.55
CA SER A 554 -10.71 -12.50 21.49
C SER A 554 -10.99 -11.10 22.06
N MET A 555 -11.51 -10.19 21.22
CA MET A 555 -11.92 -8.85 21.65
C MET A 555 -13.13 -8.88 22.59
N SER A 556 -14.16 -9.67 22.27
CA SER A 556 -15.42 -9.76 23.03
C SER A 556 -15.20 -10.36 24.42
N ILE A 557 -14.35 -11.39 24.53
CA ILE A 557 -13.95 -11.98 25.81
C ILE A 557 -13.23 -10.95 26.67
N ARG A 558 -12.29 -10.19 26.10
CA ARG A 558 -11.59 -9.13 26.83
C ARG A 558 -12.52 -8.00 27.27
N ALA A 559 -13.46 -7.60 26.40
CA ALA A 559 -14.47 -6.60 26.75
C ALA A 559 -15.34 -7.10 27.92
N ARG A 560 -15.75 -8.37 27.92
CA ARG A 560 -16.50 -9.00 29.01
C ARG A 560 -15.71 -9.06 30.32
N LYS A 561 -14.41 -9.38 30.26
CA LYS A 561 -13.53 -9.36 31.44
C LYS A 561 -13.37 -7.95 32.03
N LYS A 562 -13.29 -6.92 31.17
CA LYS A 562 -13.07 -5.53 31.60
C LYS A 562 -14.35 -4.81 32.05
N GLU A 563 -15.46 -5.00 31.34
CA GLU A 563 -16.70 -4.22 31.51
C GLU A 563 -17.81 -5.01 32.21
N GLY A 564 -17.53 -6.24 32.66
CA GLY A 564 -18.53 -7.17 33.18
C GLY A 564 -19.48 -7.71 32.10
N VAL A 565 -20.34 -8.66 32.46
CA VAL A 565 -21.31 -9.23 31.53
C VAL A 565 -22.38 -8.18 31.19
N ASN A 566 -22.64 -7.98 29.89
CA ASN A 566 -23.72 -7.11 29.44
C ASN A 566 -24.27 -7.55 28.09
N LYS A 567 -25.50 -7.14 27.75
CA LYS A 567 -26.19 -7.54 26.51
C LYS A 567 -25.31 -7.44 25.26
N LYS A 568 -24.53 -6.36 25.14
CA LYS A 568 -23.68 -6.10 23.96
C LYS A 568 -22.52 -7.09 23.86
N ASN A 569 -21.76 -7.34 24.93
CA ASN A 569 -20.69 -8.34 24.85
C ASN A 569 -21.22 -9.76 24.81
N THR A 570 -22.38 -10.06 25.39
CA THR A 570 -23.01 -11.38 25.23
C THR A 570 -23.31 -11.66 23.77
N ILE A 571 -23.96 -10.71 23.07
CA ILE A 571 -24.22 -10.82 21.61
C ILE A 571 -22.89 -10.95 20.85
N ALA A 572 -21.90 -10.11 21.17
CA ALA A 572 -20.59 -10.15 20.51
C ALA A 572 -19.89 -11.52 20.65
N VAL A 573 -19.90 -12.11 21.85
CA VAL A 573 -19.32 -13.43 22.11
C VAL A 573 -20.08 -14.49 21.32
N VAL A 574 -21.41 -14.52 21.39
CA VAL A 574 -22.23 -15.51 20.68
C VAL A 574 -21.98 -15.44 19.17
N PHE A 575 -22.06 -14.25 18.59
CA PHE A 575 -21.86 -14.08 17.14
C PHE A 575 -20.42 -14.40 16.72
N SER A 576 -19.43 -14.08 17.55
CA SER A 576 -18.05 -14.48 17.24
C SER A 576 -17.85 -15.99 17.35
N ILE A 577 -18.49 -16.69 18.30
CA ILE A 577 -18.42 -18.16 18.39
C ILE A 577 -19.07 -18.78 17.15
N ILE A 578 -20.28 -18.34 16.77
CA ILE A 578 -20.96 -18.81 15.56
C ILE A 578 -20.06 -18.57 14.35
N GLY A 579 -19.52 -17.35 14.21
CA GLY A 579 -18.61 -17.02 13.11
C GLY A 579 -17.34 -17.86 13.10
N VAL A 580 -16.75 -18.19 14.26
CA VAL A 580 -15.59 -19.10 14.36
C VAL A 580 -15.97 -20.52 13.94
N VAL A 581 -17.12 -21.03 14.38
CA VAL A 581 -17.59 -22.37 13.96
C VAL A 581 -17.81 -22.41 12.45
N ILE A 582 -18.49 -21.41 11.88
CA ILE A 582 -18.68 -21.29 10.42
C ILE A 582 -17.33 -21.19 9.71
N THR A 583 -16.38 -20.42 10.24
CA THR A 583 -15.03 -20.28 9.67
C THR A 583 -14.31 -21.62 9.64
N VAL A 584 -14.30 -22.35 10.76
CA VAL A 584 -13.64 -23.66 10.86
C VAL A 584 -14.32 -24.67 9.94
N ALA A 585 -15.65 -24.73 9.93
CA ALA A 585 -16.41 -25.59 9.05
C ALA A 585 -16.14 -25.26 7.57
N PHE A 586 -16.10 -23.98 7.22
CA PHE A 586 -15.76 -23.51 5.89
C PHE A 586 -14.35 -23.92 5.49
N PHE A 587 -13.34 -23.76 6.36
CA PHE A 587 -11.99 -24.20 6.04
C PHE A 587 -11.92 -25.72 5.86
N VAL A 588 -12.49 -26.51 6.78
CA VAL A 588 -12.52 -27.97 6.65
C VAL A 588 -13.18 -28.38 5.33
N PHE A 589 -14.33 -27.79 5.02
CA PHE A 589 -15.01 -28.01 3.75
C PHE A 589 -14.17 -27.58 2.55
N ALA A 590 -13.57 -26.39 2.58
CA ALA A 590 -12.80 -25.84 1.46
C ALA A 590 -11.48 -26.59 1.21
N PHE A 591 -10.90 -27.22 2.24
CA PHE A 591 -9.75 -28.11 2.11
C PHE A 591 -10.11 -29.50 1.61
N ALA A 592 -11.34 -29.98 1.86
CA ALA A 592 -11.77 -31.34 1.52
C ALA A 592 -12.55 -31.43 0.19
N ALA A 593 -13.35 -30.42 -0.12
CA ALA A 593 -14.19 -30.38 -1.29
C ALA A 593 -13.46 -29.74 -2.48
N THR A 594 -13.80 -30.21 -3.68
CA THR A 594 -13.46 -29.62 -4.98
C THR A 594 -14.74 -29.08 -5.63
N SER A 595 -14.63 -28.23 -6.65
CA SER A 595 -15.83 -27.73 -7.34
C SER A 595 -16.60 -28.89 -8.01
N ALA A 596 -15.90 -29.85 -8.62
CA ALA A 596 -16.53 -31.04 -9.17
C ALA A 596 -17.28 -31.87 -8.10
N SER A 597 -16.72 -32.02 -6.90
CA SER A 597 -17.33 -32.80 -5.80
C SER A 597 -18.67 -32.23 -5.30
N ILE A 598 -18.90 -30.93 -5.53
CA ILE A 598 -20.13 -30.23 -5.15
C ILE A 598 -21.08 -30.02 -6.34
N GLY A 599 -20.77 -30.64 -7.49
CA GLY A 599 -21.56 -30.55 -8.72
C GLY A 599 -21.40 -29.24 -9.47
N PHE A 600 -20.31 -28.49 -9.24
CA PHE A 600 -20.01 -27.23 -9.89
C PHE A 600 -18.81 -27.40 -10.82
N TYR A 601 -19.06 -27.56 -12.12
CA TYR A 601 -18.01 -27.63 -13.13
C TYR A 601 -17.72 -26.22 -13.64
N LEU A 602 -16.47 -25.79 -13.44
CA LEU A 602 -15.88 -24.54 -13.87
C LEU A 602 -15.21 -24.72 -15.23
#